data_AF-A0A4Q3TSD6-F1
#
_entry.id   AF-A0A4Q3TSD6-F1
#
_cell.length_a   1.000
_cell.length_b   1.000
_cell.length_c   1.000
_cell.angle_alpha   90.00
_cell.angle_beta   90.00
_cell.angle_gamma   90.00
#
_symmetry.space_group_name_H-M   'P 1'
#
loop_
_entity.id
_entity.type
_entity.pdbx_description
1 polymer ?
#
loop_
_entity_poly.entity_id
_entity_poly.type
_entity_poly.pdbx_seq_one_letter_code
_entity_poly.pdbx_strand_id
1 'polypeptide(L)'
;GVTVFTNLATAVVAGVIVSALVYAYRQGAQLRVVRQDEGRYEVDGGLFFGSAQAFGRAFTAKDDAAEVIVDMSQARVLDHSAVQALEALVERYARAGKTVRFTGLTESCERTVRKAYEKLPTL
;
A
#
# COMPACT_ATOMS: atom_id res chain seq x y z
N GLY A 1 -11.31 17.77 -40.56
CA GLY A 1 -10.74 16.73 -39.68
C GLY A 1 -9.73 17.29 -38.70
N VAL A 2 -10.19 18.01 -37.67
CA VAL A 2 -9.30 18.58 -36.62
C VAL A 2 -9.67 18.07 -35.22
N THR A 3 -10.87 17.53 -35.03
CA THR A 3 -11.34 16.98 -33.74
C THR A 3 -10.51 15.79 -33.24
N VAL A 4 -9.92 14.99 -34.14
CA VAL A 4 -9.09 13.84 -33.76
C VAL A 4 -7.70 14.27 -33.26
N PHE A 5 -7.08 15.27 -33.91
CA PHE A 5 -5.76 15.77 -33.52
C PHE A 5 -5.78 16.50 -32.17
N THR A 6 -6.83 17.29 -31.90
CA THR A 6 -6.97 17.97 -30.61
C THR A 6 -7.12 16.97 -29.46
N ASN A 7 -7.93 15.92 -29.63
CA ASN A 7 -8.07 14.87 -28.62
C ASN A 7 -6.77 14.12 -28.36
N LEU A 8 -5.98 13.83 -29.41
CA LEU A 8 -4.71 13.14 -29.25
C LEU A 8 -3.67 14.01 -28.52
N ALA A 9 -3.54 15.29 -28.91
CA ALA A 9 -2.60 16.20 -28.26
C ALA A 9 -2.94 16.43 -26.79
N THR A 10 -4.22 16.60 -26.46
CA THR A 10 -4.67 16.74 -25.06
C THR A 10 -4.42 15.48 -24.25
N ALA A 11 -4.65 14.29 -24.82
CA ALA A 11 -4.36 13.02 -24.16
C ALA A 11 -2.86 12.84 -23.87
N VAL A 12 -1.98 13.21 -24.82
CA VAL A 12 -0.53 13.14 -24.64
C VAL A 12 -0.08 14.11 -23.54
N VAL A 13 -0.53 15.36 -23.58
CA VAL A 13 -0.16 16.37 -22.55
C VAL A 13 -0.64 15.95 -21.17
N ALA A 14 -1.88 15.48 -21.04
CA ALA A 14 -2.39 14.94 -19.78
C ALA A 14 -1.57 13.74 -19.29
N GLY A 15 -1.21 12.81 -20.20
CA GLY A 15 -0.38 11.66 -19.88
C GLY A 15 1.02 12.04 -19.39
N VAL A 16 1.65 13.07 -19.98
CA VAL A 16 2.96 13.58 -19.54
C VAL A 16 2.87 14.22 -18.16
N ILE A 17 1.86 15.05 -17.90
CA ILE A 17 1.66 15.70 -16.58
C ILE A 17 1.43 14.64 -15.50
N VAL A 18 0.55 13.67 -15.75
CA VAL A 18 0.29 12.56 -14.82
C VAL A 18 1.57 11.75 -14.58
N SER A 19 2.34 11.46 -15.63
CA SER A 19 3.60 10.70 -15.50
C SER A 19 4.65 11.47 -14.70
N ALA A 20 4.76 12.79 -14.89
CA ALA A 20 5.67 13.64 -14.13
C ALA A 20 5.28 13.71 -12.66
N LEU A 21 3.99 13.83 -12.35
CA LEU A 21 3.48 13.81 -10.98
C LEU A 21 3.77 12.46 -10.31
N VAL A 22 3.47 11.34 -10.99
CA VAL A 22 3.78 9.99 -10.49
C VAL A 22 5.29 9.81 -10.24
N TYR A 23 6.13 10.33 -11.12
CA TYR A 23 7.58 10.27 -10.98
C TYR A 23 8.09 11.10 -9.79
N ALA A 24 7.65 12.35 -9.66
CA ALA A 24 7.98 13.20 -8.52
C ALA A 24 7.51 12.58 -7.19
N TYR A 25 6.35 11.93 -7.21
CA TYR A 25 5.80 11.24 -6.06
C TYR A 25 6.62 10.02 -5.65
N ARG A 26 7.15 9.25 -6.62
CA ARG A 26 8.08 8.15 -6.35
C ARG A 26 9.40 8.60 -5.76
N GLN A 27 9.88 9.81 -6.07
CA GLN A 27 11.10 10.36 -5.45
C GLN A 27 10.86 10.77 -3.98
N GLY A 28 9.67 11.27 -3.63
CA GLY A 28 9.36 11.75 -2.28
C GLY A 28 8.84 10.68 -1.30
N ALA A 29 8.36 9.55 -1.79
CA ALA A 29 7.84 8.47 -0.97
C ALA A 29 8.99 7.62 -0.38
N GLN A 30 9.61 8.09 0.70
CA GLN A 30 10.56 7.30 1.48
C GLN A 30 9.84 6.19 2.27
N LEU A 31 9.40 5.14 1.56
CA LEU A 31 8.97 3.88 2.15
C LEU A 31 10.01 2.83 1.79
N ARG A 32 10.60 2.21 2.81
CA ARG A 32 11.57 1.15 2.66
C ARG A 32 10.91 -0.17 3.06
N VAL A 33 10.95 -1.15 2.17
CA VAL A 33 10.51 -2.52 2.44
C VAL A 33 11.72 -3.43 2.32
N VAL A 34 12.09 -4.09 3.40
CA VAL A 34 13.24 -5.00 3.48
C VAL A 34 12.72 -6.42 3.67
N ARG A 35 13.12 -7.34 2.79
CA ARG A 35 12.87 -8.77 2.98
C ARG A 35 13.95 -9.33 3.89
N GLN A 36 13.56 -9.79 5.09
CA GLN A 36 14.48 -10.41 6.05
C GLN A 36 14.72 -11.88 5.70
N ASP A 37 13.63 -12.65 5.48
CA ASP A 37 13.67 -14.10 5.26
C ASP A 37 12.62 -14.54 4.22
N GLU A 38 12.47 -15.86 4.02
CA GLU A 38 11.39 -16.46 3.22
C GLU A 38 10.01 -16.17 3.83
N GLY A 39 9.42 -15.05 3.41
CA GLY A 39 8.08 -14.64 3.82
C GLY A 39 8.05 -13.59 4.92
N ARG A 40 9.18 -13.07 5.40
CA ARG A 40 9.18 -11.96 6.37
C ARG A 40 9.66 -10.65 5.74
N TYR A 41 8.81 -9.63 5.86
CA TYR A 41 9.05 -8.30 5.31
C TYR A 41 8.97 -7.26 6.41
N GLU A 42 9.96 -6.38 6.50
CA GLU A 42 9.97 -5.23 7.40
C GLU A 42 9.70 -3.96 6.61
N VAL A 43 8.75 -3.16 7.10
CA VAL A 43 8.33 -1.91 6.48
C VAL A 43 8.73 -0.75 7.39
N ASP A 44 9.40 0.22 6.79
CA ASP A 44 9.94 1.40 7.45
C ASP A 44 9.50 2.65 6.68
N GLY A 45 8.98 3.63 7.41
CA GLY A 45 8.51 4.91 6.87
C GLY A 45 7.00 5.06 6.82
N GLY A 46 6.54 6.08 6.09
CA GLY A 46 5.11 6.38 5.96
C GLY A 46 4.45 5.60 4.83
N LEU A 47 3.42 4.82 5.14
CA LEU A 47 2.46 4.30 4.16
C LEU A 47 1.32 5.31 3.99
N PHE A 48 1.27 5.90 2.80
CA PHE A 48 0.26 6.86 2.34
C PHE A 48 0.05 6.65 0.84
N PHE A 49 -0.79 7.46 0.19
CA PHE A 49 -0.98 7.41 -1.25
C PHE A 49 0.35 7.41 -2.05
N GLY A 50 1.39 8.06 -1.50
CA GLY A 50 2.81 8.17 -1.93
C GLY A 50 3.46 6.88 -2.24
N SER A 51 3.40 6.09 -1.20
CA SER A 51 4.20 4.92 -1.00
C SER A 51 3.39 3.66 -1.26
N ALA A 52 2.06 3.75 -1.39
CA ALA A 52 1.19 2.62 -1.72
C ALA A 52 1.64 1.84 -2.96
N GLN A 53 2.06 2.55 -4.02
CA GLN A 53 2.57 1.90 -5.23
C GLN A 53 3.94 1.22 -4.99
N ALA A 54 4.82 1.86 -4.23
CA ALA A 54 6.14 1.31 -3.91
C ALA A 54 6.01 0.08 -3.00
N PHE A 55 5.11 0.15 -2.01
CA PHE A 55 4.72 -0.93 -1.12
C PHE A 55 4.31 -2.18 -1.91
N GLY A 56 3.27 -2.08 -2.76
CA GLY A 56 2.75 -3.25 -3.48
C GLY A 56 3.75 -3.90 -4.45
N ARG A 57 4.76 -3.15 -4.92
CA ARG A 57 5.84 -3.65 -5.80
C ARG A 57 6.90 -4.43 -5.05
N ALA A 58 7.06 -4.23 -3.76
CA ALA A 58 8.04 -4.96 -2.95
C ALA A 58 7.65 -6.43 -2.73
N PHE A 59 6.39 -6.77 -2.98
CA PHE A 59 5.81 -8.08 -2.73
C PHE A 59 5.50 -8.81 -4.04
N THR A 60 5.79 -10.11 -4.14
CA THR A 60 5.52 -10.92 -5.32
C THR A 60 4.79 -12.20 -4.93
N ALA A 61 3.46 -12.17 -5.03
CA ALA A 61 2.60 -13.29 -4.59
C ALA A 61 2.90 -14.62 -5.29
N LYS A 62 3.58 -14.66 -6.44
CA LYS A 62 4.02 -15.90 -7.09
C LYS A 62 5.23 -16.52 -6.39
N ASP A 63 6.24 -15.71 -6.10
CA ASP A 63 7.55 -16.16 -5.59
C ASP A 63 7.64 -16.16 -4.06
N ASP A 64 6.66 -15.60 -3.37
CA ASP A 64 6.63 -15.56 -1.91
C ASP A 64 6.19 -16.88 -1.25
N ALA A 65 6.52 -17.03 0.03
CA ALA A 65 6.07 -18.17 0.84
C ALA A 65 4.53 -18.21 0.97
N ALA A 66 4.00 -19.38 1.33
CA ALA A 66 2.56 -19.59 1.51
C ALA A 66 1.96 -18.68 2.60
N GLU A 67 2.76 -18.35 3.60
CA GLU A 67 2.46 -17.37 4.64
C GLU A 67 3.50 -16.25 4.59
N VAL A 68 3.03 -15.01 4.52
CA VAL A 68 3.86 -13.81 4.53
C VAL A 68 3.54 -12.95 5.75
N ILE A 69 4.56 -12.61 6.51
CA ILE A 69 4.50 -11.73 7.67
C ILE A 69 5.06 -10.36 7.26
N VAL A 70 4.23 -9.33 7.37
CA VAL A 70 4.59 -7.94 7.10
C VAL A 70 4.66 -7.19 8.42
N ASP A 71 5.88 -6.91 8.86
CA ASP A 71 6.18 -6.17 10.08
C ASP A 71 6.11 -4.66 9.82
N MET A 72 5.08 -4.04 10.38
CA MET A 72 4.77 -2.61 10.27
C MET A 72 5.22 -1.84 11.53
N SER A 73 6.04 -2.43 12.41
CA SER A 73 6.46 -1.80 13.68
C SER A 73 7.13 -0.43 13.52
N GLN A 74 7.82 -0.22 12.40
CA GLN A 74 8.48 1.05 12.05
C GLN A 74 7.73 1.82 10.96
N ALA A 75 6.54 1.33 10.57
CA ALA A 75 5.71 1.92 9.53
C ALA A 75 4.51 2.67 10.12
N ARG A 76 4.12 3.76 9.47
CA ARG A 76 2.90 4.52 9.85
C ARG A 76 1.90 4.51 8.72
N VAL A 77 0.67 4.10 9.00
CA VAL A 77 -0.47 4.26 8.08
C VAL A 77 -1.01 5.68 8.26
N LEU A 78 -0.94 6.50 7.20
CA LEU A 78 -1.19 7.94 7.29
C LEU A 78 -2.50 8.41 6.61
N ASP A 79 -3.09 7.61 5.73
CA ASP A 79 -4.34 7.95 5.02
C ASP A 79 -5.20 6.72 4.68
N HIS A 80 -6.38 6.95 4.12
CA HIS A 80 -7.28 5.86 3.69
C HIS A 80 -6.69 5.05 2.52
N SER A 81 -5.93 5.70 1.64
CA SER A 81 -5.26 5.04 0.50
C SER A 81 -4.24 4.00 0.97
N ALA A 82 -3.59 4.22 2.11
CA ALA A 82 -2.70 3.26 2.74
C ALA A 82 -3.45 2.01 3.20
N VAL A 83 -4.64 2.14 3.78
CA VAL A 83 -5.49 1.00 4.16
C VAL A 83 -5.90 0.20 2.92
N GLN A 84 -6.33 0.88 1.86
CA GLN A 84 -6.65 0.23 0.58
C GLN A 84 -5.46 -0.52 -0.01
N ALA A 85 -4.24 -0.01 0.16
CA ALA A 85 -3.03 -0.70 -0.29
C ALA A 85 -2.78 -2.01 0.48
N LEU A 86 -3.07 -2.04 1.78
CA LEU A 86 -3.00 -3.25 2.60
C LEU A 86 -4.07 -4.27 2.18
N GLU A 87 -5.31 -3.82 2.00
CA GLU A 87 -6.42 -4.66 1.54
C GLU A 87 -6.14 -5.27 0.17
N ALA A 88 -5.66 -4.46 -0.78
CA ALA A 88 -5.27 -4.92 -2.10
C ALA A 88 -4.13 -5.95 -2.04
N LEU A 89 -3.20 -5.81 -1.09
CA LEU A 89 -2.16 -6.81 -0.86
C LEU A 89 -2.76 -8.12 -0.37
N VAL A 90 -3.61 -8.09 0.66
CA VAL A 90 -4.28 -9.29 1.20
C VAL A 90 -5.07 -9.99 0.11
N GLU A 91 -5.88 -9.26 -0.66
CA GLU A 91 -6.69 -9.83 -1.72
C GLU A 91 -5.81 -10.47 -2.80
N ARG A 92 -4.70 -9.83 -3.17
CA ARG A 92 -3.76 -10.38 -4.15
C ARG A 92 -3.14 -11.70 -3.70
N TYR A 93 -2.80 -11.85 -2.42
CA TYR A 93 -2.28 -13.11 -1.87
C TYR A 93 -3.39 -14.15 -1.70
N ALA A 94 -4.58 -13.75 -1.26
CA ALA A 94 -5.73 -14.64 -1.15
C ALA A 94 -6.10 -15.26 -2.50
N ARG A 95 -6.09 -14.47 -3.58
CA ARG A 95 -6.27 -14.97 -4.96
C ARG A 95 -5.17 -15.94 -5.41
N ALA A 96 -3.98 -15.85 -4.83
CA ALA A 96 -2.88 -16.79 -5.06
C ALA A 96 -2.90 -17.99 -4.10
N GLY A 97 -3.91 -18.11 -3.22
CA GLY A 97 -4.01 -19.18 -2.21
C GLY A 97 -3.01 -19.02 -1.06
N LYS A 98 -2.50 -17.81 -0.83
CA LYS A 98 -1.50 -17.49 0.18
C LYS A 98 -2.07 -16.51 1.21
N THR A 99 -1.48 -16.51 2.40
CA THR A 99 -1.95 -15.69 3.52
C THR A 99 -0.94 -14.59 3.83
N VAL A 100 -1.43 -13.38 4.07
CA VAL A 100 -0.62 -12.25 4.55
C VAL A 100 -1.08 -11.88 5.94
N ARG A 101 -0.13 -11.74 6.87
CA ARG A 101 -0.36 -11.29 8.24
C ARG A 101 0.44 -10.02 8.49
N PHE A 102 -0.24 -8.96 8.95
CA PHE A 102 0.42 -7.73 9.39
C PHE A 102 0.70 -7.79 10.89
N THR A 103 1.91 -7.42 11.29
CA THR A 103 2.32 -7.29 12.70
C THR A 103 2.80 -5.87 12.96
N GLY A 104 2.86 -5.44 14.22
CA GLY A 104 3.52 -4.17 14.56
C GLY A 104 2.80 -2.90 14.10
N LEU A 105 1.55 -2.97 13.62
CA LEU A 105 0.75 -1.77 13.38
C LEU A 105 0.71 -0.95 14.68
N THR A 106 1.47 0.15 14.75
CA THR A 106 1.66 0.92 15.98
C THR A 106 0.31 1.41 16.52
N GLU A 107 0.23 1.64 17.83
CA GLU A 107 -0.91 2.09 18.64
C GLU A 107 -1.67 3.35 18.12
N SER A 108 -1.31 3.95 16.99
CA SER A 108 -2.17 4.94 16.32
C SER A 108 -3.50 4.34 15.82
N CYS A 109 -3.55 3.01 15.61
CA CYS A 109 -4.81 2.30 15.42
C CYS A 109 -5.60 2.06 16.72
N GLU A 110 -4.97 2.11 17.90
CA GLU A 110 -5.70 1.87 19.17
C GLU A 110 -6.80 2.90 19.40
N ARG A 111 -6.62 4.16 18.99
CA ARG A 111 -7.64 5.20 19.25
C ARG A 111 -8.91 5.03 18.42
N THR A 112 -8.80 4.45 17.22
CA THR A 112 -9.94 4.22 16.32
C THR A 112 -10.56 2.84 16.57
N VAL A 113 -9.75 1.82 16.87
CA VAL A 113 -10.23 0.47 17.21
C VAL A 113 -10.84 0.42 18.62
N ARG A 114 -10.33 1.17 19.60
CA ARG A 114 -10.89 1.22 20.96
C ARG A 114 -12.30 1.84 21.00
N LYS A 115 -12.60 2.81 20.13
CA LYS A 115 -13.96 3.38 20.00
C LYS A 115 -14.97 2.40 19.40
N ALA A 116 -14.53 1.38 18.67
CA ALA A 116 -15.42 0.35 18.13
C ALA A 116 -15.78 -0.71 19.19
N TYR A 117 -14.87 -0.99 20.13
CA TYR A 117 -15.07 -1.99 21.18
C TYR A 117 -15.86 -1.49 22.40
N GLU A 118 -16.00 -0.18 22.61
CA GLU A 118 -16.74 0.40 23.74
C GLU A 118 -18.28 0.35 23.58
N LYS A 119 -18.79 -0.22 22.48
CA LYS A 119 -20.25 -0.30 22.19
C LYS A 119 -20.88 -1.68 22.30
N LEU A 120 -20.17 -2.71 22.77
CA LEU A 120 -20.79 -4.01 23.01
C LEU A 120 -20.96 -4.23 24.52
N PRO A 121 -22.20 -4.35 25.02
CA PRO A 121 -22.46 -4.65 26.42
C PRO A 121 -21.87 -6.03 26.73
N THR A 122 -21.06 -6.04 27.78
CA THR A 122 -20.51 -7.20 28.49
C THR A 122 -21.56 -8.28 28.69
N LEU A 123 -21.24 -9.51 28.24
CA LEU A 123 -21.77 -10.75 28.83
C LEU A 123 -20.93 -11.11 30.05
#